data_AF-A0A534QTR7-F1
#
_entry.id   AF-A0A534QTR7-F1
#
_cell.length_a   1.000
_cell.length_b   1.000
_cell.length_c   1.000
_cell.angle_alpha   90.00
_cell.angle_beta   90.00
_cell.angle_gamma   90.00
#
_symmetry.space_group_name_H-M   'P 1'
#
loop_
_entity.id
_entity.type
_entity.pdbx_description
1 polymer ?
#
loop_
_entity_poly.entity_id
_entity_poly.type
_entity_poly.pdbx_seq_one_letter_code
_entity_poly.pdbx_strand_id
1 'polypeptide(L)'
;MTDEHGRILRLMRLEVRRDSDVPLRREERRLERWWEMAVRVLKGRATAVGLSHEQLRSWVERSMLAKFPAGHRILSPGEAPALLSTLVSGYVKTIVAPAVYDPEGGDEAAGQRITVQFASPGHVVGLVPTGPRNVRVKFGAVAHTDSVVMSIGRDAVCAILDGTTAGARLLILAYQCRLLSRLIYDKCRLLAADVRTRLEQELVRLARSCPREGSPGTIGMRFCHQDIAELIGACRGSVTRAFGELVDQGLLTVRAGWYTVSPRLLAELSFRPSPHPSARGYAVDETARRTLLESLSWMNDLGIPRDVIRMVADGAELRGYDVGSVIVGDGGVFATMLVSGVARIEAEVVSDGYLTAWFAKPGQ
;
A
#
# COMPACT_ATOMS: atom_id res chain seq x y z
N MET A 1 -11.83 -41.68 10.36
CA MET A 1 -12.28 -40.78 11.47
C MET A 1 -11.31 -39.62 11.76
N THR A 2 -10.41 -39.27 10.84
CA THR A 2 -9.32 -38.30 11.05
C THR A 2 -9.39 -37.02 10.19
N ASP A 3 -10.43 -36.84 9.37
CA ASP A 3 -10.56 -35.66 8.48
C ASP A 3 -11.43 -34.53 9.08
N GLU A 4 -12.33 -34.85 10.01
CA GLU A 4 -13.32 -33.90 10.53
C GLU A 4 -12.76 -33.03 11.69
N HIS A 5 -11.93 -33.62 12.56
CA HIS A 5 -11.24 -32.88 13.64
C HIS A 5 -10.16 -31.91 13.10
N GLY A 6 -9.52 -32.22 11.97
CA GLY A 6 -8.55 -31.34 11.30
C GLY A 6 -9.22 -30.15 10.59
N ARG A 7 -10.43 -30.33 10.05
CA ARG A 7 -11.26 -29.25 9.48
C ARG A 7 -11.83 -28.33 10.55
N ILE A 8 -12.26 -28.88 11.69
CA ILE A 8 -12.73 -28.11 12.84
C ILE A 8 -11.59 -27.31 13.47
N LEU A 9 -10.36 -27.84 13.52
CA LEU A 9 -9.18 -27.07 13.96
C LEU A 9 -8.75 -25.95 12.97
N ARG A 10 -9.02 -26.10 11.66
CA ARG A 10 -8.91 -24.99 10.68
C ARG A 10 -10.00 -23.94 10.86
N LEU A 11 -11.19 -24.35 11.29
CA LEU A 11 -12.29 -23.44 11.70
C LEU A 11 -12.02 -22.81 13.09
N MET A 12 -11.22 -23.41 13.97
CA MET A 12 -11.00 -22.91 15.34
C MET A 12 -9.96 -21.79 15.48
N ARG A 13 -9.36 -21.29 14.40
CA ARG A 13 -8.66 -19.97 14.43
C ARG A 13 -9.57 -18.83 13.94
N LEU A 14 -10.87 -18.98 14.16
CA LEU A 14 -11.89 -17.96 13.99
C LEU A 14 -12.12 -17.25 15.33
N GLU A 15 -11.57 -16.05 15.50
CA GLU A 15 -12.30 -14.97 16.17
C GLU A 15 -13.26 -14.29 15.16
N VAL A 16 -13.85 -15.06 14.25
CA VAL A 16 -15.18 -14.68 13.77
C VAL A 16 -16.09 -15.01 14.93
N ARG A 17 -16.64 -13.98 15.59
CA ARG A 17 -17.80 -14.12 16.49
C ARG A 17 -18.75 -15.14 15.85
N ARG A 18 -18.74 -16.37 16.39
CA ARG A 18 -19.66 -17.42 15.97
C ARG A 18 -21.05 -16.89 16.28
N ASP A 19 -21.83 -16.66 15.24
CA ASP A 19 -23.23 -16.28 15.43
C ASP A 19 -23.96 -17.58 15.75
N SER A 20 -24.31 -17.77 17.01
CA SER A 20 -24.80 -19.05 17.58
C SER A 20 -25.98 -19.65 16.81
N ASP A 21 -26.69 -18.80 16.06
CA ASP A 21 -27.94 -19.11 15.37
C ASP A 21 -27.78 -19.48 13.89
N VAL A 22 -26.55 -19.56 13.34
CA VAL A 22 -26.32 -19.89 11.92
C VAL A 22 -25.96 -21.37 11.74
N PRO A 23 -26.70 -22.14 10.90
CA PRO A 23 -26.37 -23.53 10.62
C PRO A 23 -24.98 -23.71 9.97
N LEU A 24 -24.21 -24.71 10.41
CA LEU A 24 -22.84 -25.01 9.95
C LEU A 24 -22.69 -25.06 8.42
N ARG A 25 -23.63 -25.71 7.71
CA ARG A 25 -23.61 -25.79 6.23
C ARG A 25 -23.77 -24.44 5.52
N ARG A 26 -24.28 -23.41 6.21
CA ARG A 26 -24.34 -22.03 5.67
C ARG A 26 -23.02 -21.30 5.90
N GLU A 27 -22.32 -21.59 7.00
CA GLU A 27 -21.00 -21.04 7.27
C GLU A 27 -19.94 -21.59 6.31
N GLU A 28 -19.96 -22.90 6.03
CA GLU A 28 -19.04 -23.53 5.07
C GLU A 28 -19.16 -22.92 3.66
N ARG A 29 -20.39 -22.84 3.13
CA ARG A 29 -20.66 -22.19 1.83
C ARG A 29 -20.28 -20.72 1.79
N ARG A 30 -20.33 -20.03 2.93
CA ARG A 30 -19.93 -18.63 3.04
C ARG A 30 -18.41 -18.49 3.00
N LEU A 31 -17.69 -19.39 3.68
CA LEU A 31 -16.23 -19.45 3.64
C LEU A 31 -15.71 -19.79 2.25
N GLU A 32 -16.30 -20.78 1.56
CA GLU A 32 -15.96 -21.12 0.17
C GLU A 32 -16.10 -19.91 -0.77
N ARG A 33 -17.22 -19.19 -0.68
CA ARG A 33 -17.43 -17.95 -1.46
C ARG A 33 -16.38 -16.88 -1.17
N TRP A 34 -15.96 -16.74 0.08
CA TRP A 34 -14.92 -15.79 0.46
C TRP A 34 -13.54 -16.22 -0.03
N TRP A 35 -13.22 -17.51 -0.04
CA TRP A 35 -12.00 -18.04 -0.63
C TRP A 35 -11.94 -17.80 -2.14
N GLU A 36 -13.01 -18.11 -2.87
CA GLU A 36 -13.11 -17.82 -4.30
C GLU A 36 -12.92 -16.33 -4.59
N MET A 37 -13.52 -15.48 -3.77
CA MET A 37 -13.37 -14.03 -3.87
C MET A 37 -11.94 -13.58 -3.60
N ALA A 38 -11.28 -14.13 -2.56
CA ALA A 38 -9.90 -13.82 -2.22
C ALA A 38 -8.94 -14.21 -3.34
N VAL A 39 -9.08 -15.41 -3.91
CA VAL A 39 -8.28 -15.86 -5.06
C VAL A 39 -8.50 -14.92 -6.25
N ARG A 40 -9.75 -14.57 -6.57
CA ARG A 40 -10.08 -13.68 -7.69
C ARG A 40 -9.45 -12.30 -7.53
N VAL A 41 -9.56 -11.72 -6.34
CA VAL A 41 -9.06 -10.38 -6.01
C VAL A 41 -7.53 -10.32 -6.04
N LEU A 42 -6.86 -11.38 -5.58
CA LEU A 42 -5.40 -11.43 -5.51
C LEU A 42 -4.73 -11.86 -6.81
N LYS A 43 -5.44 -12.58 -7.70
CA LYS A 43 -4.89 -13.19 -8.92
C LYS A 43 -4.04 -12.22 -9.74
N GLY A 44 -4.56 -11.04 -10.06
CA GLY A 44 -3.85 -10.07 -10.90
C GLY A 44 -2.52 -9.61 -10.29
N ARG A 45 -2.49 -9.35 -8.98
CA ARG A 45 -1.28 -8.91 -8.27
C ARG A 45 -0.29 -10.07 -8.08
N ALA A 46 -0.80 -11.25 -7.71
CA ALA A 46 0.01 -12.45 -7.51
C ALA A 46 0.75 -12.85 -8.80
N THR A 47 0.05 -12.89 -9.94
CA THR A 47 0.68 -13.18 -11.23
C THR A 47 1.70 -12.11 -11.62
N ALA A 48 1.41 -10.83 -11.36
CA ALA A 48 2.32 -9.73 -11.70
C ALA A 48 3.66 -9.78 -10.93
N VAL A 49 3.69 -10.40 -9.75
CA VAL A 49 4.91 -10.59 -8.96
C VAL A 49 5.48 -12.01 -9.08
N GLY A 50 4.99 -12.82 -10.02
CA GLY A 50 5.53 -14.14 -10.33
C GLY A 50 5.08 -15.28 -9.41
N LEU A 51 4.00 -15.10 -8.63
CA LEU A 51 3.43 -16.20 -7.86
C LEU A 51 2.61 -17.16 -8.74
N SER A 52 2.80 -18.45 -8.53
CA SER A 52 2.01 -19.49 -9.21
C SER A 52 0.58 -19.55 -8.68
N HIS A 53 -0.32 -20.16 -9.45
CA HIS A 53 -1.70 -20.40 -9.00
C HIS A 53 -1.76 -21.29 -7.76
N GLU A 54 -0.82 -22.23 -7.61
CA GLU A 54 -0.72 -23.10 -6.45
C GLU A 54 -0.26 -22.33 -5.20
N GLN A 55 0.74 -21.45 -5.35
CA GLN A 55 1.20 -20.57 -4.27
C GLN A 55 0.11 -19.61 -3.81
N LEU A 56 -0.68 -19.05 -4.74
CA LEU A 56 -1.83 -18.22 -4.42
C LEU A 56 -2.90 -19.01 -3.66
N ARG A 57 -3.21 -20.25 -4.07
CA ARG A 57 -4.15 -21.12 -3.34
C ARG A 57 -3.63 -21.43 -1.94
N SER A 58 -2.37 -21.82 -1.82
CA SER A 58 -1.70 -22.07 -0.53
C SER A 58 -1.76 -20.85 0.38
N TRP A 59 -1.61 -19.63 -0.15
CA TRP A 59 -1.81 -18.39 0.60
C TRP A 59 -3.23 -18.31 1.16
N VAL A 60 -4.25 -18.41 0.31
CA VAL A 60 -5.65 -18.27 0.75
C VAL A 60 -6.04 -19.35 1.75
N GLU A 61 -5.64 -20.61 1.52
CA GLU A 61 -5.94 -21.74 2.40
C GLU A 61 -5.25 -21.66 3.78
N ARG A 62 -4.09 -21.00 3.86
CA ARG A 62 -3.36 -20.76 5.11
C ARG A 62 -3.78 -19.47 5.82
N SER A 63 -4.74 -18.74 5.26
CA SER A 63 -5.20 -17.47 5.80
C SER A 63 -6.49 -17.62 6.60
N MET A 64 -6.64 -16.76 7.61
CA MET A 64 -7.89 -16.55 8.35
C MET A 64 -8.74 -15.53 7.59
N LEU A 65 -10.06 -15.73 7.51
CA LEU A 65 -10.98 -14.74 6.97
C LEU A 65 -11.98 -14.30 8.03
N ALA A 66 -12.16 -12.99 8.18
CA ALA A 66 -13.07 -12.40 9.14
C ALA A 66 -13.93 -11.29 8.52
N LYS A 67 -15.19 -11.20 8.95
CA LYS A 67 -16.09 -10.09 8.59
C LYS A 67 -16.05 -9.02 9.65
N PHE A 68 -15.92 -7.78 9.22
CA PHE A 68 -15.99 -6.59 10.06
C PHE A 68 -17.18 -5.73 9.61
N PRO A 69 -18.14 -5.41 10.50
CA PRO A 69 -19.18 -4.43 10.20
C PRO A 69 -18.59 -3.04 9.98
N ALA A 70 -19.29 -2.18 9.24
CA ALA A 70 -18.89 -0.78 9.11
C ALA A 70 -18.64 -0.11 10.48
N GLY A 71 -17.58 0.70 10.56
CA GLY A 71 -17.13 1.37 11.79
C GLY A 71 -16.30 0.51 12.74
N HIS A 72 -16.26 -0.83 12.57
CA HIS A 72 -15.46 -1.69 13.45
C HIS A 72 -13.96 -1.58 13.14
N ARG A 73 -13.17 -1.63 14.20
CA ARG A 73 -11.71 -1.64 14.13
C ARG A 73 -11.22 -3.03 13.73
N ILE A 74 -10.31 -3.07 12.77
CA ILE A 74 -9.64 -4.29 12.28
C ILE A 74 -8.27 -4.42 12.96
N LEU A 75 -7.55 -3.30 13.12
CA LEU A 75 -6.23 -3.22 13.74
C LEU A 75 -6.12 -1.91 14.53
N SER A 76 -5.52 -1.93 15.72
CA SER A 76 -5.24 -0.71 16.48
C SER A 76 -3.80 -0.23 16.31
N PRO A 77 -3.56 1.10 16.26
CA PRO A 77 -2.21 1.63 16.41
C PRO A 77 -1.60 1.16 17.74
N GLY A 78 -0.35 0.70 17.70
CA GLY A 78 0.40 0.25 18.88
C GLY A 78 0.33 -1.25 19.15
N GLU A 79 -0.56 -1.99 18.49
CA GLU A 79 -0.57 -3.46 18.50
C GLU A 79 0.64 -4.01 17.73
N ALA A 80 1.22 -5.10 18.22
CA ALA A 80 2.23 -5.84 17.46
C ALA A 80 1.51 -6.61 16.35
N PRO A 81 1.65 -6.24 15.07
CA PRO A 81 0.92 -6.94 14.03
C PRO A 81 1.55 -8.31 13.82
N ALA A 82 0.85 -9.36 14.23
CA ALA A 82 1.27 -10.73 13.98
C ALA A 82 0.89 -11.22 12.57
N LEU A 83 -0.02 -10.50 11.88
CA LEU A 83 -0.66 -10.96 10.65
C LEU A 83 -0.60 -9.95 9.50
N LEU A 84 -0.27 -10.43 8.30
CA LEU A 84 -0.39 -9.69 7.05
C LEU A 84 -1.85 -9.74 6.63
N SER A 85 -2.52 -8.60 6.62
CA SER A 85 -3.97 -8.50 6.41
C SER A 85 -4.29 -7.81 5.09
N THR A 86 -5.08 -8.48 4.26
CA THR A 86 -5.50 -8.03 2.92
C THR A 86 -7.01 -7.96 2.85
N LEU A 87 -7.53 -6.90 2.25
CA LEU A 87 -8.97 -6.72 2.05
C LEU A 87 -9.49 -7.61 0.92
N VAL A 88 -10.53 -8.41 1.18
CA VAL A 88 -11.19 -9.28 0.20
C VAL A 88 -12.46 -8.64 -0.36
N SER A 89 -13.21 -7.93 0.49
CA SER A 89 -14.47 -7.27 0.12
C SER A 89 -14.71 -6.05 1.00
N GLY A 90 -15.48 -5.08 0.49
CA GLY A 90 -15.77 -3.83 1.15
C GLY A 90 -14.67 -2.77 0.97
N TYR A 91 -14.69 -1.77 1.83
CA TYR A 91 -13.69 -0.69 1.88
C TYR A 91 -13.22 -0.49 3.32
N VAL A 92 -11.92 -0.26 3.48
CA VAL A 92 -11.27 -0.05 4.78
C VAL A 92 -10.51 1.26 4.74
N LYS A 93 -10.59 2.06 5.79
CA LYS A 93 -9.69 3.20 5.97
C LYS A 93 -8.53 2.83 6.89
N THR A 94 -7.31 3.07 6.45
CA THR A 94 -6.13 2.96 7.33
C THR A 94 -5.86 4.33 7.92
N ILE A 95 -5.65 4.38 9.23
CA ILE A 95 -5.56 5.62 10.00
C ILE A 95 -4.25 5.70 10.77
N VAL A 96 -3.79 6.90 11.06
CA VAL A 96 -2.73 7.18 12.04
C VAL A 96 -3.34 8.02 13.14
N ALA A 97 -3.13 7.60 14.39
CA ALA A 97 -3.45 8.41 15.57
C ALA A 97 -2.21 9.24 15.95
N PRO A 98 -2.30 10.58 16.04
CA PRO A 98 -1.25 11.38 16.63
C PRO A 98 -1.06 10.95 18.10
N ALA A 99 0.19 11.02 18.57
CA ALA A 99 0.62 10.47 19.85
C ALA A 99 -0.09 11.10 21.07
N VAL A 100 -1.13 10.45 21.59
CA VAL A 100 -1.38 10.11 23.00
C VAL A 100 -2.30 8.89 22.97
N TYR A 101 -1.73 7.68 22.96
CA TYR A 101 -2.52 6.49 23.30
C TYR A 101 -2.14 6.14 24.74
N ASP A 102 -2.97 6.62 25.66
CA ASP A 102 -3.01 6.12 27.02
C ASP A 102 -3.91 4.86 27.02
N PRO A 103 -3.34 3.66 27.23
CA PRO A 103 -4.12 2.44 27.27
C PRO A 103 -5.13 2.37 28.43
N GLU A 104 -5.08 3.29 29.42
CA GLU A 104 -5.94 3.28 30.62
C GLU A 104 -6.96 4.43 30.73
N GLY A 105 -7.28 5.13 29.63
CA GLY A 105 -8.46 6.01 29.60
C GLY A 105 -8.22 7.49 29.29
N GLY A 106 -7.22 7.79 28.48
CA GLY A 106 -7.01 9.14 27.94
C GLY A 106 -7.87 9.41 26.70
N ASP A 107 -8.74 10.41 26.82
CA ASP A 107 -9.64 11.01 25.82
C ASP A 107 -9.22 10.83 24.34
N GLU A 108 -10.12 10.29 23.49
CA GLU A 108 -9.97 10.20 22.03
C GLU A 108 -9.84 11.59 21.35
N ALA A 109 -9.92 12.68 22.12
CA ALA A 109 -10.10 14.06 21.67
C ALA A 109 -8.81 14.85 21.35
N ALA A 110 -7.61 14.38 21.69
CA ALA A 110 -6.42 15.24 21.62
C ALA A 110 -5.73 15.33 20.23
N GLY A 111 -6.06 14.44 19.28
CA GLY A 111 -5.37 14.36 17.99
C GLY A 111 -6.31 14.33 16.80
N GLN A 112 -6.10 15.21 15.82
CA GLN A 112 -6.77 15.09 14.52
C GLN A 112 -6.42 13.73 13.90
N ARG A 113 -7.43 12.87 13.71
CA ARG A 113 -7.25 11.59 13.03
C ARG A 113 -6.81 11.85 11.59
N ILE A 114 -5.75 11.18 11.16
CA ILE A 114 -5.28 11.27 9.77
C ILE A 114 -5.66 9.95 9.10
N THR A 115 -6.45 10.04 8.04
CA THR A 115 -6.69 8.90 7.17
C THR A 115 -5.56 8.82 6.16
N VAL A 116 -4.85 7.69 6.12
CA VAL A 116 -3.72 7.49 5.20
C VAL A 116 -4.23 7.10 3.81
N GLN A 117 -5.23 6.23 3.75
CA GLN A 117 -5.84 5.78 2.50
C GLN A 117 -7.18 5.11 2.75
N PHE A 118 -8.00 5.08 1.69
CA PHE A 118 -9.04 4.09 1.52
C PHE A 118 -8.53 2.91 0.70
N ALA A 119 -8.60 1.72 1.30
CA ALA A 119 -8.24 0.47 0.70
C ALA A 119 -9.47 -0.17 0.03
N SER A 120 -9.31 -0.58 -1.22
CA SER A 120 -10.25 -1.43 -1.97
C SER A 120 -9.79 -2.89 -1.99
N PRO A 121 -10.62 -3.86 -2.41
CA PRO A 121 -10.24 -5.27 -2.45
C PRO A 121 -8.89 -5.51 -3.12
N GLY A 122 -8.04 -6.31 -2.47
CA GLY A 122 -6.69 -6.67 -2.88
C GLY A 122 -5.60 -5.79 -2.27
N HIS A 123 -5.97 -4.71 -1.58
CA HIS A 123 -5.02 -3.89 -0.82
C HIS A 123 -4.66 -4.53 0.52
N VAL A 124 -3.39 -4.39 0.89
CA VAL A 124 -2.89 -4.70 2.23
C VAL A 124 -3.31 -3.57 3.17
N VAL A 125 -3.94 -3.94 4.28
CA VAL A 125 -4.46 -3.03 5.32
C VAL A 125 -3.76 -3.25 6.67
N GLY A 126 -3.02 -4.35 6.81
CA GLY A 126 -2.17 -4.66 7.97
C GLY A 126 -0.87 -5.30 7.52
N LEU A 127 0.26 -4.84 8.04
CA LEU A 127 1.58 -5.36 7.71
C LEU A 127 2.21 -5.97 8.96
N VAL A 128 2.74 -7.18 8.85
CA VAL A 128 3.68 -7.72 9.82
C VAL A 128 5.00 -6.97 9.66
N PRO A 129 5.61 -6.45 10.73
CA PRO A 129 7.01 -6.03 10.66
C PRO A 129 7.84 -7.29 10.38
N THR A 130 8.30 -7.44 9.14
CA THR A 130 9.12 -8.59 8.71
C THR A 130 10.58 -8.45 9.15
N GLY A 131 10.99 -7.25 9.58
CA GLY A 131 12.35 -6.95 10.03
C GLY A 131 12.70 -7.50 11.42
N PRO A 132 14.00 -7.50 11.78
CA PRO A 132 14.53 -8.12 13.00
C PRO A 132 14.10 -7.44 14.32
N ARG A 133 13.28 -6.38 14.28
CA ARG A 133 12.81 -5.66 15.46
C ARG A 133 11.29 -5.67 15.51
N ASN A 134 10.73 -5.96 16.69
CA ASN A 134 9.31 -5.77 17.02
C ASN A 134 8.98 -4.27 17.00
N VAL A 135 8.83 -3.70 15.81
CA VAL A 135 8.40 -2.31 15.64
C VAL A 135 6.89 -2.27 15.88
N ARG A 136 6.46 -1.60 16.96
CA ARG A 136 5.04 -1.29 17.16
C ARG A 136 4.57 -0.44 16.00
N VAL A 137 3.52 -0.88 15.34
CA VAL A 137 2.97 -0.19 14.18
C VAL A 137 2.16 1.01 14.64
N LYS A 138 2.41 2.19 14.05
CA LYS A 138 1.72 3.45 14.39
C LYS A 138 0.46 3.71 13.56
N PHE A 139 0.00 2.73 12.78
CA PHE A 139 -1.22 2.82 11.99
C PHE A 139 -2.26 1.80 12.47
N GLY A 140 -3.53 2.12 12.25
CA GLY A 140 -4.66 1.23 12.48
C GLY A 140 -5.49 1.06 11.20
N ALA A 141 -6.51 0.21 11.26
CA ALA A 141 -7.43 -0.02 10.17
C ALA A 141 -8.87 -0.10 10.70
N VAL A 142 -9.80 0.58 10.03
CA VAL A 142 -11.22 0.63 10.37
C VAL A 142 -12.04 0.28 9.14
N ALA A 143 -13.00 -0.63 9.29
CA ALA A 143 -13.95 -0.97 8.24
C ALA A 143 -14.80 0.26 7.89
N HIS A 144 -14.69 0.75 6.65
CA HIS A 144 -15.48 1.88 6.15
C HIS A 144 -16.86 1.43 5.69
N THR A 145 -16.91 0.23 5.12
CA THR A 145 -18.16 -0.53 4.87
C THR A 145 -18.05 -1.88 5.55
N ASP A 146 -19.14 -2.65 5.56
CA ASP A 146 -19.08 -4.09 5.81
C ASP A 146 -17.99 -4.71 4.92
N SER A 147 -17.01 -5.34 5.57
CA SER A 147 -15.76 -5.75 4.94
C SER A 147 -15.39 -7.16 5.32
N VAL A 148 -14.69 -7.85 4.42
CA VAL A 148 -14.08 -9.16 4.67
C VAL A 148 -12.58 -9.01 4.52
N VAL A 149 -11.83 -9.40 5.55
CA VAL A 149 -10.37 -9.30 5.60
C VAL A 149 -9.77 -10.68 5.71
N MET A 150 -8.73 -10.93 4.93
CA MET A 150 -7.93 -12.13 4.94
C MET A 150 -6.58 -11.86 5.62
N SER A 151 -6.21 -12.66 6.62
CA SER A 151 -5.02 -12.45 7.44
C SER A 151 -4.15 -13.71 7.47
N ILE A 152 -2.85 -13.56 7.22
CA ILE A 152 -1.87 -14.66 7.21
C ILE A 152 -0.70 -14.38 8.16
N GLY A 153 -0.25 -15.39 8.90
CA GLY A 153 0.88 -15.29 9.81
C GLY A 153 2.24 -15.32 9.11
N ARG A 154 3.26 -14.77 9.77
CA ARG A 154 4.65 -14.68 9.27
C ARG A 154 5.17 -16.01 8.73
N ASP A 155 5.08 -17.09 9.50
CA ASP A 155 5.64 -18.39 9.14
C ASP A 155 4.99 -18.97 7.87
N ALA A 156 3.69 -18.76 7.69
CA ALA A 156 2.98 -19.19 6.50
C ALA A 156 3.39 -18.36 5.27
N VAL A 157 3.61 -17.05 5.43
CA VAL A 157 4.18 -16.20 4.37
C VAL A 157 5.58 -16.66 4.01
N CYS A 158 6.45 -16.89 4.99
CA CYS A 158 7.81 -17.39 4.76
C CYS A 158 7.80 -18.72 4.00
N ALA A 159 6.99 -19.69 4.42
CA ALA A 159 6.89 -20.98 3.73
C ALA A 159 6.41 -20.85 2.26
N ILE A 160 5.51 -19.90 1.97
CA ILE A 160 5.08 -19.63 0.59
C ILE A 160 6.24 -19.02 -0.21
N LEU A 161 6.95 -18.06 0.37
CA LEU A 161 8.11 -17.42 -0.25
C LEU A 161 9.24 -18.40 -0.50
N ASP A 162 9.47 -19.36 0.39
CA ASP A 162 10.51 -20.39 0.23
C ASP A 162 10.30 -21.25 -1.02
N GLY A 163 9.04 -21.47 -1.40
CA GLY A 163 8.69 -22.14 -2.66
C GLY A 163 8.82 -21.28 -3.92
N THR A 164 9.21 -20.00 -3.82
CA THR A 164 9.33 -19.09 -4.97
C THR A 164 10.74 -19.02 -5.54
N THR A 165 10.83 -18.73 -6.84
CA THR A 165 12.11 -18.50 -7.53
C THR A 165 12.75 -17.19 -7.06
N ALA A 166 14.08 -17.08 -7.19
CA ALA A 166 14.80 -15.83 -6.89
C ALA A 166 14.22 -14.62 -7.66
N GLY A 167 13.85 -14.82 -8.93
CA GLY A 167 13.22 -13.78 -9.75
C GLY A 167 11.87 -13.31 -9.19
N ALA A 168 11.01 -14.20 -8.70
CA ALA A 168 9.75 -13.83 -8.07
C ALA A 168 9.98 -13.02 -6.78
N ARG A 169 10.97 -13.41 -5.95
CA ARG A 169 11.34 -12.63 -4.75
C ARG A 169 11.82 -11.21 -5.09
N LEU A 170 12.61 -11.07 -6.16
CA LEU A 170 13.04 -9.76 -6.67
C LEU A 170 11.85 -8.92 -7.17
N LEU A 171 10.89 -9.52 -7.89
CA LEU A 171 9.68 -8.80 -8.32
C LEU A 171 8.80 -8.34 -7.14
N ILE A 172 8.69 -9.16 -6.09
CA ILE A 172 8.02 -8.78 -4.85
C ILE A 172 8.72 -7.57 -4.21
N LEU A 173 10.05 -7.59 -4.12
CA LEU A 173 10.85 -6.46 -3.62
C LEU A 173 10.63 -5.20 -4.48
N ALA A 174 10.68 -5.34 -5.82
CA ALA A 174 10.40 -4.25 -6.77
C ALA A 174 9.06 -3.58 -6.48
N TYR A 175 8.04 -4.41 -6.27
CA TYR A 175 6.69 -3.96 -6.00
C TYR A 175 6.64 -3.16 -4.70
N GLN A 176 7.33 -3.60 -3.63
CA GLN A 176 7.42 -2.85 -2.38
C GLN A 176 8.14 -1.51 -2.55
N CYS A 177 9.25 -1.47 -3.30
CA CYS A 177 9.97 -0.23 -3.61
C CYS A 177 9.06 0.75 -4.36
N ARG A 178 8.30 0.28 -5.35
CA ARG A 178 7.33 1.11 -6.08
C ARG A 178 6.24 1.67 -5.16
N LEU A 179 5.73 0.87 -4.21
CA LEU A 179 4.76 1.34 -3.23
C LEU A 179 5.34 2.43 -2.34
N LEU A 180 6.58 2.25 -1.87
CA LEU A 180 7.30 3.25 -1.09
C LEU A 180 7.46 4.55 -1.89
N SER A 181 7.96 4.50 -3.12
CA SER A 181 8.09 5.67 -4.00
C SER A 181 6.77 6.42 -4.17
N ARG A 182 5.65 5.71 -4.28
CA ARG A 182 4.32 6.32 -4.34
C ARG A 182 3.94 7.02 -3.04
N LEU A 183 4.16 6.39 -1.89
CA LEU A 183 3.87 6.99 -0.58
C LEU A 183 4.67 8.29 -0.34
N ILE A 184 5.93 8.29 -0.77
CA ILE A 184 6.80 9.46 -0.76
C ILE A 184 6.20 10.60 -1.60
N TYR A 185 5.85 10.29 -2.85
CA TYR A 185 5.25 11.26 -3.75
C TYR A 185 3.96 11.86 -3.16
N ASP A 186 3.10 10.99 -2.64
CA ASP A 186 1.83 11.39 -2.01
C ASP A 186 2.06 12.32 -0.81
N LYS A 187 3.08 12.06 0.00
CA LYS A 187 3.47 12.93 1.12
C LYS A 187 3.96 14.29 0.64
N CYS A 188 4.85 14.34 -0.35
CA CYS A 188 5.35 15.61 -0.89
C CYS A 188 4.21 16.46 -1.43
N ARG A 189 3.27 15.82 -2.14
CA ARG A 189 2.08 16.45 -2.69
C ARG A 189 1.16 17.04 -1.62
N LEU A 190 0.95 16.33 -0.51
CA LEU A 190 0.17 16.85 0.62
C LEU A 190 0.75 18.15 1.18
N LEU A 191 2.09 18.28 1.20
CA LEU A 191 2.77 19.47 1.73
C LEU A 191 2.76 20.66 0.76
N ALA A 192 2.78 20.41 -0.55
CA ALA A 192 2.96 21.47 -1.55
C ALA A 192 1.65 22.01 -2.15
N ALA A 193 0.60 21.20 -2.21
CA ALA A 193 -0.65 21.56 -2.89
C ALA A 193 -1.65 22.24 -1.94
N ASP A 194 -2.47 23.15 -2.48
CA ASP A 194 -3.59 23.76 -1.74
C ASP A 194 -4.74 22.75 -1.51
N VAL A 195 -5.73 23.12 -0.69
CA VAL A 195 -6.84 22.21 -0.34
C VAL A 195 -7.61 21.74 -1.58
N ARG A 196 -7.84 22.64 -2.54
CA ARG A 196 -8.59 22.35 -3.75
C ARG A 196 -7.85 21.36 -4.65
N THR A 197 -6.58 21.62 -4.93
CA THR A 197 -5.73 20.72 -5.73
C THR A 197 -5.62 19.35 -5.08
N ARG A 198 -5.45 19.29 -3.76
CA ARG A 198 -5.43 18.02 -3.02
C ARG A 198 -6.76 17.28 -3.14
N LEU A 199 -7.90 17.98 -3.07
CA LEU A 199 -9.23 17.41 -3.22
C LEU A 199 -9.44 16.81 -4.62
N GLU A 200 -9.17 17.59 -5.67
CA GLU A 200 -9.33 17.16 -7.07
C GLU A 200 -8.52 15.88 -7.35
N GLN A 201 -7.25 15.90 -6.94
CA GLN A 201 -6.34 14.76 -7.08
C GLN A 201 -6.82 13.52 -6.32
N GLU A 202 -7.35 13.71 -5.12
CA GLU A 202 -7.81 12.58 -4.30
C GLU A 202 -9.12 12.00 -4.82
N LEU A 203 -10.04 12.83 -5.31
CA LEU A 203 -11.26 12.36 -5.98
C LEU A 203 -10.95 11.52 -7.22
N VAL A 204 -10.00 11.97 -8.05
CA VAL A 204 -9.53 11.20 -9.22
C VAL A 204 -8.88 9.88 -8.79
N ARG A 205 -8.06 9.91 -7.73
CA ARG A 205 -7.45 8.69 -7.17
C ARG A 205 -8.52 7.71 -6.72
N LEU A 206 -9.49 8.15 -5.93
CA LEU A 206 -10.58 7.33 -5.41
C LEU A 206 -11.46 6.77 -6.54
N ALA A 207 -11.75 7.56 -7.58
CA ALA A 207 -12.51 7.08 -8.74
C ALA A 207 -11.77 5.97 -9.50
N ARG A 208 -10.43 6.01 -9.54
CA ARG A 208 -9.59 4.99 -10.19
C ARG A 208 -9.35 3.76 -9.30
N SER A 209 -9.09 3.96 -8.01
CA SER A 209 -8.73 2.87 -7.07
C SER A 209 -9.93 2.16 -6.47
N CYS A 210 -11.06 2.86 -6.38
CA CYS A 210 -12.31 2.39 -5.82
C CYS A 210 -13.43 2.63 -6.84
N PRO A 211 -13.40 2.04 -8.04
CA PRO A 211 -14.43 2.28 -9.03
C PRO A 211 -15.75 1.60 -8.61
N ARG A 212 -16.87 2.23 -8.95
CA ARG A 212 -18.18 1.57 -8.93
C ARG A 212 -18.37 0.78 -10.23
N GLU A 213 -18.65 -0.52 -10.12
CA GLU A 213 -18.93 -1.36 -11.29
C GLU A 213 -20.09 -0.78 -12.13
N GLY A 214 -19.89 -0.75 -13.45
CA GLY A 214 -20.88 -0.22 -14.39
C GLY A 214 -21.08 1.30 -14.36
N SER A 215 -20.31 2.05 -13.57
CA SER A 215 -20.43 3.51 -13.48
C SER A 215 -19.06 4.20 -13.52
N PRO A 216 -18.52 4.47 -14.72
CA PRO A 216 -17.21 5.11 -14.89
C PRO A 216 -17.12 6.46 -14.14
N GLY A 217 -15.98 6.70 -13.49
CA GLY A 217 -15.75 7.93 -12.72
C GLY A 217 -16.49 8.02 -11.38
N THR A 218 -17.43 7.11 -11.10
CA THR A 218 -18.14 7.05 -9.82
C THR A 218 -17.32 6.28 -8.79
N ILE A 219 -17.16 6.90 -7.62
CA ILE A 219 -16.46 6.30 -6.49
C ILE A 219 -17.36 5.22 -5.85
N GLY A 220 -16.84 4.01 -5.69
CA GLY A 220 -17.53 2.80 -5.25
C GLY A 220 -17.89 2.75 -3.77
N MET A 221 -17.56 3.81 -3.01
CA MET A 221 -17.97 4.00 -1.62
C MET A 221 -18.53 5.41 -1.40
N ARG A 222 -19.41 5.54 -0.41
CA ARG A 222 -19.86 6.83 0.11
C ARG A 222 -18.87 7.31 1.16
N PHE A 223 -18.69 8.61 1.29
CA PHE A 223 -17.87 9.22 2.34
C PHE A 223 -18.49 10.57 2.72
N CYS A 224 -18.18 11.06 3.92
CA CYS A 224 -18.55 12.42 4.31
C CYS A 224 -17.39 13.40 4.07
N HIS A 225 -17.65 14.70 4.13
CA HIS A 225 -16.60 15.71 3.97
C HIS A 225 -15.53 15.63 5.07
N GLN A 226 -15.88 15.10 6.25
CA GLN A 226 -14.91 14.88 7.32
C GLN A 226 -13.91 13.77 6.95
N ASP A 227 -14.37 12.67 6.35
CA ASP A 227 -13.48 11.60 5.89
C ASP A 227 -12.44 12.12 4.89
N ILE A 228 -12.86 12.99 3.97
CA ILE A 228 -11.96 13.61 2.99
C ILE A 228 -11.03 14.61 3.65
N ALA A 229 -11.52 15.40 4.61
CA ALA A 229 -10.70 16.33 5.38
C ALA A 229 -9.56 15.61 6.11
N GLU A 230 -9.84 14.45 6.72
CA GLU A 230 -8.86 13.58 7.38
C GLU A 230 -7.87 12.97 6.38
N LEU A 231 -8.31 12.68 5.15
CA LEU A 231 -7.49 12.08 4.09
C LEU A 231 -6.52 13.10 3.45
N ILE A 232 -6.96 14.34 3.23
CA ILE A 232 -6.16 15.36 2.56
C ILE A 232 -5.48 16.36 3.50
N GLY A 233 -5.60 16.16 4.83
CA GLY A 233 -5.01 17.03 5.84
C GLY A 233 -5.60 18.44 5.83
N ALA A 234 -6.93 18.56 5.77
CA ALA A 234 -7.64 19.84 5.77
C ALA A 234 -8.71 19.87 6.87
N CYS A 235 -9.33 21.03 7.09
CA CYS A 235 -10.54 21.11 7.90
C CYS A 235 -11.80 20.87 7.04
N ARG A 236 -12.85 20.32 7.64
CA ARG A 236 -14.13 20.02 6.96
C ARG A 236 -14.73 21.23 6.24
N GLY A 237 -14.59 22.43 6.82
CA GLY A 237 -15.09 23.68 6.23
C GLY A 237 -14.45 23.98 4.87
N SER A 238 -13.11 23.92 4.80
CA SER A 238 -12.37 24.15 3.54
C SER A 238 -12.69 23.09 2.50
N VAL A 239 -12.85 21.83 2.91
CA VAL A 239 -13.28 20.73 2.02
C VAL A 239 -14.69 20.98 1.48
N THR A 240 -15.62 21.40 2.33
CA THR A 240 -17.01 21.69 1.93
C THR A 240 -17.07 22.81 0.89
N ARG A 241 -16.29 23.89 1.08
CA ARG A 241 -16.18 24.97 0.10
C ARG A 241 -15.64 24.47 -1.24
N ALA A 242 -14.53 23.73 -1.22
CA ALA A 242 -13.92 23.19 -2.42
C ALA A 242 -14.84 22.20 -3.16
N PHE A 243 -15.60 21.37 -2.43
CA PHE A 243 -16.64 20.52 -3.04
C PHE A 243 -17.70 21.34 -3.79
N GLY A 244 -18.18 22.43 -3.20
CA GLY A 244 -19.13 23.33 -3.84
C GLY A 244 -18.59 23.90 -5.15
N GLU A 245 -17.35 24.43 -5.12
CA GLU A 245 -16.69 24.96 -6.32
C GLU A 245 -16.57 23.92 -7.46
N LEU A 246 -16.23 22.68 -7.13
CA LEU A 246 -16.12 21.60 -8.12
C LEU A 246 -17.48 21.20 -8.71
N VAL A 247 -18.55 21.25 -7.91
CA VAL A 247 -19.91 20.99 -8.37
C VAL A 247 -20.39 22.11 -9.28
N ASP A 248 -20.18 23.37 -8.88
CA ASP A 248 -20.56 24.56 -9.65
C ASP A 248 -19.85 24.60 -11.03
N GLN A 249 -18.63 24.09 -11.09
CA GLN A 249 -17.84 23.99 -12.33
C GLN A 249 -18.15 22.73 -13.16
N GLY A 250 -19.05 21.85 -12.69
CA GLY A 250 -19.38 20.59 -13.37
C GLY A 250 -18.24 19.56 -13.38
N LEU A 251 -17.23 19.73 -12.53
CA LEU A 251 -16.11 18.80 -12.38
C LEU A 251 -16.45 17.59 -11.49
N LEU A 252 -17.48 17.76 -10.67
CA LEU A 252 -17.98 16.74 -9.76
C LEU A 252 -19.52 16.73 -9.76
N THR A 253 -20.11 15.54 -9.75
CA THR A 253 -21.55 15.36 -9.57
C THR A 253 -21.81 14.53 -8.31
N VAL A 254 -22.80 14.94 -7.51
CA VAL A 254 -23.23 14.22 -6.31
C VAL A 254 -24.68 13.77 -6.47
N ARG A 255 -24.94 12.46 -6.43
CA ARG A 255 -26.30 11.88 -6.56
C ARG A 255 -26.50 10.78 -5.53
N ALA A 256 -27.52 10.91 -4.66
CA ALA A 256 -27.83 9.92 -3.62
C ALA A 256 -26.60 9.51 -2.76
N GLY A 257 -25.73 10.47 -2.45
CA GLY A 257 -24.48 10.28 -1.70
C GLY A 257 -23.33 9.64 -2.49
N TRP A 258 -23.50 9.43 -3.79
CA TRP A 258 -22.45 8.96 -4.69
C TRP A 258 -21.79 10.14 -5.39
N TYR A 259 -20.46 10.10 -5.41
CA TYR A 259 -19.62 11.10 -6.04
C TYR A 259 -19.12 10.58 -7.39
N THR A 260 -19.39 11.32 -8.46
CA THR A 260 -18.96 11.01 -9.82
C THR A 260 -18.05 12.11 -10.33
N VAL A 261 -16.80 11.76 -10.60
CA VAL A 261 -15.78 12.65 -11.15
C VAL A 261 -16.01 12.80 -12.65
N SER A 262 -15.99 14.03 -13.16
CA SER A 262 -16.22 14.29 -14.58
C SER A 262 -15.09 13.68 -15.45
N PRO A 263 -15.38 13.31 -16.72
CA PRO A 263 -14.35 12.87 -17.65
C PRO A 263 -13.22 13.89 -17.84
N ARG A 264 -13.56 15.19 -17.79
CA ARG A 264 -12.59 16.29 -17.87
C ARG A 264 -11.59 16.23 -16.72
N LEU A 265 -12.07 16.15 -15.47
CA LEU A 265 -11.20 16.10 -14.30
C LEU A 265 -10.38 14.80 -14.25
N LEU A 266 -10.97 13.67 -14.69
CA LEU A 266 -10.25 12.40 -14.85
C LEU A 266 -9.12 12.48 -15.88
N ALA A 267 -9.27 13.29 -16.93
CA ALA A 267 -8.27 13.47 -17.97
C ALA A 267 -7.15 14.43 -17.51
N GLU A 268 -7.51 15.59 -16.97
CA GLU A 268 -6.58 16.66 -16.53
C GLU A 268 -5.56 16.15 -15.50
N LEU A 269 -5.98 15.31 -14.55
CA LEU A 269 -5.12 14.77 -13.50
C LEU A 269 -4.45 13.44 -13.86
N SER A 270 -4.29 13.18 -15.16
CA SER A 270 -3.33 12.19 -15.67
C SER A 270 -1.93 12.78 -15.72
N PHE A 271 -1.50 13.46 -14.65
CA PHE A 271 -0.18 14.07 -14.53
C PHE A 271 0.88 13.03 -14.91
N ARG A 272 1.62 13.32 -15.99
CA ARG A 272 2.85 12.65 -16.32
C ARG A 272 3.96 13.56 -15.81
N PRO A 273 4.92 13.04 -15.02
CA PRO A 273 6.08 13.84 -14.66
C PRO A 273 6.73 14.36 -15.94
N SER A 274 7.23 15.59 -15.87
CA SER A 274 7.93 16.22 -16.97
C SER A 274 9.16 15.35 -17.30
N PRO A 275 9.42 15.03 -18.58
CA PRO A 275 10.60 14.26 -18.92
C PRO A 275 11.85 15.11 -18.64
N HIS A 276 12.51 14.84 -17.52
CA HIS A 276 13.79 15.45 -17.21
C HIS A 276 14.93 14.57 -17.74
N PRO A 277 15.83 15.11 -18.57
CA PRO A 277 16.98 14.36 -19.00
C PRO A 277 17.87 14.06 -17.79
N SER A 278 18.17 12.79 -17.55
CA SER A 278 19.21 12.44 -16.59
C SER A 278 20.53 13.04 -17.05
N ALA A 279 21.31 13.59 -16.11
CA ALA A 279 22.70 13.89 -16.36
C ALA A 279 23.42 12.64 -16.88
N ARG A 280 24.35 12.83 -17.82
CA ARG A 280 25.26 11.76 -18.22
C ARG A 280 26.32 11.63 -17.14
N GLY A 281 26.27 10.53 -16.38
CA GLY A 281 27.30 10.24 -15.40
C GLY A 281 28.62 9.84 -16.05
N TYR A 282 29.72 9.98 -15.32
CA TYR A 282 31.06 9.56 -15.73
C TYR A 282 31.38 8.15 -15.21
N ALA A 283 32.33 7.46 -15.84
CA ALA A 283 32.77 6.14 -15.42
C ALA A 283 33.45 6.20 -14.04
N VAL A 284 33.15 5.22 -13.19
CA VAL A 284 33.76 5.11 -11.85
C VAL A 284 34.72 3.92 -11.78
N ASP A 285 35.61 3.97 -10.79
CA ASP A 285 36.61 2.92 -10.58
C ASP A 285 36.03 1.65 -9.91
N GLU A 286 36.89 0.65 -9.78
CA GLU A 286 36.57 -0.66 -9.20
C GLU A 286 36.23 -0.58 -7.69
N THR A 287 36.61 0.49 -7.00
CA THR A 287 36.28 0.66 -5.58
C THR A 287 34.77 0.86 -5.39
N ALA A 288 34.09 1.52 -6.33
CA ALA A 288 32.64 1.66 -6.33
C ALA A 288 31.93 0.29 -6.39
N ARG A 289 32.47 -0.67 -7.16
CA ARG A 289 31.91 -2.03 -7.25
C ARG A 289 32.03 -2.79 -5.95
N ARG A 290 33.15 -2.63 -5.23
CA ARG A 290 33.32 -3.20 -3.89
C ARG A 290 32.30 -2.63 -2.90
N THR A 291 32.15 -1.31 -2.88
CA THR A 291 31.17 -0.63 -2.00
C THR A 291 29.73 -1.04 -2.33
N LEU A 292 29.41 -1.27 -3.62
CA LEU A 292 28.13 -1.82 -4.04
C LEU A 292 27.90 -3.21 -3.42
N LEU A 293 28.86 -4.13 -3.53
CA LEU A 293 28.74 -5.48 -2.95
C LEU A 293 28.54 -5.43 -1.43
N GLU A 294 29.26 -4.56 -0.73
CA GLU A 294 29.08 -4.34 0.71
C GLU A 294 27.68 -3.80 1.03
N SER A 295 27.19 -2.85 0.23
CA SER A 295 25.86 -2.26 0.36
C SER A 295 24.73 -3.25 0.05
N LEU A 296 24.98 -4.31 -0.73
CA LEU A 296 24.02 -5.37 -1.03
C LEU A 296 24.08 -6.54 -0.03
N SER A 297 25.01 -6.52 0.94
CA SER A 297 25.23 -7.65 1.85
C SER A 297 24.00 -8.02 2.69
N TRP A 298 23.10 -7.07 2.96
CA TRP A 298 21.82 -7.31 3.65
C TRP A 298 20.90 -8.30 2.90
N MET A 299 21.10 -8.49 1.59
CA MET A 299 20.36 -9.47 0.81
C MET A 299 20.64 -10.91 1.26
N ASN A 300 21.79 -11.17 1.89
CA ASN A 300 22.06 -12.47 2.51
C ASN A 300 21.06 -12.76 3.64
N ASP A 301 20.63 -11.75 4.39
CA ASP A 301 19.65 -11.90 5.47
C ASP A 301 18.25 -12.23 4.92
N LEU A 302 17.99 -11.91 3.64
CA LEU A 302 16.80 -12.33 2.90
C LEU A 302 16.92 -13.74 2.29
N GLY A 303 18.03 -14.44 2.54
CA GLY A 303 18.32 -15.75 1.94
C GLY A 303 18.62 -15.69 0.45
N ILE A 304 18.98 -14.51 -0.08
CA ILE A 304 19.40 -14.39 -1.49
C ILE A 304 20.81 -15.00 -1.62
N PRO A 305 21.01 -16.00 -2.51
CA PRO A 305 22.31 -16.63 -2.68
C PRO A 305 23.40 -15.62 -3.12
N ARG A 306 24.64 -15.82 -2.63
CA ARG A 306 25.76 -14.90 -2.91
C ARG A 306 26.10 -14.76 -4.38
N ASP A 307 25.94 -15.82 -5.16
CA ASP A 307 26.10 -15.82 -6.61
C ASP A 307 25.06 -14.93 -7.30
N VAL A 308 23.82 -14.91 -6.82
CA VAL A 308 22.78 -13.98 -7.31
C VAL A 308 23.13 -12.54 -6.95
N ILE A 309 23.61 -12.27 -5.72
CA ILE A 309 24.05 -10.92 -5.31
C ILE A 309 25.21 -10.45 -6.19
N ARG A 310 26.18 -11.32 -6.47
CA ARG A 310 27.30 -11.02 -7.39
C ARG A 310 26.80 -10.75 -8.79
N MET A 311 25.88 -11.57 -9.31
CA MET A 311 25.28 -11.35 -10.62
C MET A 311 24.58 -9.98 -10.71
N VAL A 312 23.88 -9.55 -9.66
CA VAL A 312 23.26 -8.22 -9.58
C VAL A 312 24.35 -7.13 -9.60
N ALA A 313 25.41 -7.28 -8.80
CA ALA A 313 26.50 -6.31 -8.77
C ALA A 313 27.23 -6.24 -10.12
N ASP A 314 27.53 -7.38 -10.74
CA ASP A 314 28.21 -7.51 -12.03
C ASP A 314 27.39 -6.91 -13.17
N GLY A 315 26.06 -7.11 -13.14
CA GLY A 315 25.13 -6.49 -14.07
C GLY A 315 24.81 -5.02 -13.80
N ALA A 316 25.24 -4.46 -12.67
CA ALA A 316 24.96 -3.07 -12.32
C ALA A 316 25.85 -2.12 -13.13
N GLU A 317 25.22 -1.10 -13.72
CA GLU A 317 25.93 0.03 -14.30
C GLU A 317 26.26 1.05 -13.22
N LEU A 318 27.56 1.29 -13.01
CA LEU A 318 28.05 2.24 -12.02
C LEU A 318 28.47 3.54 -12.71
N ARG A 319 27.92 4.67 -12.23
CA ARG A 319 28.20 6.00 -12.77
C ARG A 319 28.40 7.00 -11.63
N GLY A 320 29.33 7.92 -11.84
CA GLY A 320 29.60 9.06 -10.97
C GLY A 320 28.90 10.31 -11.51
N TYR A 321 28.54 11.21 -10.60
CA TYR A 321 27.77 12.41 -10.93
C TYR A 321 28.35 13.62 -10.20
N ASP A 322 28.39 14.76 -10.87
CA ASP A 322 28.80 16.01 -10.25
C ASP A 322 27.70 16.55 -9.32
N VAL A 323 28.09 17.35 -8.34
CA VAL A 323 27.16 17.99 -7.40
C VAL A 323 26.11 18.79 -8.16
N GLY A 324 24.84 18.59 -7.81
CA GLY A 324 23.70 19.26 -8.46
C GLY A 324 23.15 18.55 -9.71
N SER A 325 23.77 17.46 -10.15
CA SER A 325 23.27 16.65 -11.26
C SER A 325 21.91 16.02 -10.94
N VAL A 326 20.98 16.08 -11.89
CA VAL A 326 19.71 15.35 -11.81
C VAL A 326 19.94 13.91 -12.27
N ILE A 327 19.62 12.96 -11.39
CA ILE A 327 19.76 11.52 -11.65
C ILE A 327 18.36 10.95 -11.83
N VAL A 328 18.01 10.57 -13.05
CA VAL A 328 16.74 9.89 -13.35
C VAL A 328 17.06 8.47 -13.78
N GLY A 329 16.40 7.48 -13.17
CA GLY A 329 16.50 6.10 -13.64
C GLY A 329 16.05 6.04 -15.10
N ASP A 330 16.85 5.43 -15.97
CA ASP A 330 16.43 5.20 -17.34
C ASP A 330 15.30 4.15 -17.40
N GLY A 331 14.61 4.06 -18.54
CA GLY A 331 13.46 3.16 -18.71
C GLY A 331 13.79 1.66 -18.64
N GLY A 332 15.06 1.28 -18.52
CA GLY A 332 15.52 -0.11 -18.40
C GLY A 332 16.08 -0.46 -17.01
N VAL A 333 16.40 0.53 -16.18
CA VAL A 333 16.94 0.31 -14.82
C VAL A 333 15.82 -0.06 -13.85
N PHE A 334 16.00 -1.20 -13.19
CA PHE A 334 15.07 -1.74 -12.19
C PHE A 334 15.06 -0.93 -10.89
N ALA A 335 16.23 -0.49 -10.42
CA ALA A 335 16.39 0.32 -9.23
C ALA A 335 17.72 1.10 -9.30
N THR A 336 17.72 2.31 -8.75
CA THR A 336 18.93 3.11 -8.56
C THR A 336 19.29 3.08 -7.08
N MET A 337 20.53 2.75 -6.77
CA MET A 337 21.04 2.75 -5.39
C MET A 337 22.21 3.71 -5.28
N LEU A 338 22.24 4.50 -4.21
CA LEU A 338 23.39 5.33 -3.91
C LEU A 338 24.51 4.49 -3.32
N VAL A 339 25.69 4.51 -3.94
CA VAL A 339 26.86 3.74 -3.47
C VAL A 339 27.82 4.60 -2.65
N SER A 340 27.90 5.89 -2.92
CA SER A 340 28.73 6.85 -2.20
C SER A 340 28.12 8.25 -2.24
N GLY A 341 28.47 9.09 -1.27
CA GLY A 341 27.99 10.47 -1.16
C GLY A 341 26.57 10.59 -0.56
N VAL A 342 25.88 11.67 -0.89
CA VAL A 342 24.50 11.95 -0.46
C VAL A 342 23.72 12.47 -1.65
N ALA A 343 22.56 11.86 -1.91
CA ALA A 343 21.65 12.30 -2.97
C ALA A 343 20.37 12.86 -2.38
N ARG A 344 19.85 13.93 -2.99
CA ARG A 344 18.56 14.51 -2.62
C ARG A 344 17.47 13.82 -3.44
N ILE A 345 16.53 13.17 -2.76
CA ILE A 345 15.37 12.56 -3.44
C ILE A 345 14.26 13.59 -3.47
N GLU A 346 13.83 13.96 -4.66
CA GLU A 346 12.81 14.99 -4.89
C GLU A 346 11.60 14.41 -5.63
N ALA A 347 10.44 14.99 -5.36
CA ALA A 347 9.20 14.70 -6.08
C ALA A 347 8.72 15.95 -6.80
N GLU A 348 8.46 15.85 -8.10
CA GLU A 348 7.78 16.89 -8.88
C GLU A 348 6.29 16.90 -8.49
N VAL A 349 5.87 17.90 -7.74
CA VAL A 349 4.51 18.01 -7.17
C VAL A 349 3.59 18.90 -8.00
N VAL A 350 4.19 19.84 -8.75
CA VAL A 350 3.59 20.67 -9.80
C VAL A 350 4.65 20.84 -10.90
N SER A 351 4.28 21.28 -12.10
CA SER A 351 5.24 21.52 -13.21
C SER A 351 6.43 22.36 -12.72
N ASP A 352 7.64 21.81 -12.83
CA ASP A 352 8.91 22.42 -12.37
C ASP A 352 8.98 22.77 -10.87
N GLY A 353 8.01 22.32 -10.07
CA GLY A 353 7.96 22.50 -8.62
C GLY A 353 8.34 21.21 -7.90
N TYR A 354 9.49 21.23 -7.24
CA TYR A 354 10.06 20.09 -6.54
C TYR A 354 9.99 20.24 -5.04
N LEU A 355 9.69 19.12 -4.36
CA LEU A 355 9.80 19.04 -2.91
C LEU A 355 10.75 17.91 -2.53
N THR A 356 11.74 18.25 -1.71
CA THR A 356 12.70 17.28 -1.16
C THR A 356 12.01 16.34 -0.19
N ALA A 357 11.99 15.05 -0.52
CA ALA A 357 11.42 14.01 0.31
C ALA A 357 12.35 13.57 1.44
N TRP A 358 13.61 13.23 1.11
CA TRP A 358 14.69 12.94 2.05
C TRP A 358 16.07 12.98 1.36
N PHE A 359 17.12 12.77 2.15
CA PHE A 359 18.50 12.62 1.69
C PHE A 359 18.90 11.15 1.74
N ALA A 360 19.11 10.54 0.58
CA ALA A 360 19.59 9.17 0.46
C ALA A 360 21.06 9.09 0.87
N LYS A 361 21.38 8.03 1.61
CA LYS A 361 22.74 7.66 2.05
C LYS A 361 23.21 6.41 1.30
N PRO A 362 24.50 6.07 1.35
CA PRO A 362 25.00 4.83 0.74
C PRO A 362 24.19 3.60 1.19
N GLY A 363 23.83 2.75 0.23
CA GLY A 363 22.98 1.58 0.40
C GLY A 363 21.47 1.83 0.35
N GLN A 364 21.03 3.05 0.00
CA GLN A 364 19.61 3.42 -0.15
C GLN A 364 19.20 3.67 -1.59
#